data_AF-A0AAN6LWS5-F1
#
_entry.id   AF-A0AAN6LWS5-F1
#
_cell.length_a   1.000
_cell.length_b   1.000
_cell.length_c   1.000
_cell.angle_alpha   90.00
_cell.angle_beta   90.00
_cell.angle_gamma   90.00
#
_symmetry.space_group_name_H-M   'P 1'
#
loop_
_entity.id
_entity.type
_entity.pdbx_description
1 polymer ?
#
loop_
_entity_poly.entity_id
_entity_poly.type
_entity_poly.pdbx_seq_one_letter_code
_entity_poly.pdbx_strand_id
1 'polypeptide(L)'
;MSYLNNQRHFQRAALPPRSQLELHVNYEEFTRSSQGFPLPKDIRELVAERLHSVYMKHQRDTARAQPEHEFKAPEDLGKELKLTAWEDLKEEKRESSREHADTIPGKLRLTDCFVSLVKGGRPKVKQFSLDEVETLAIDEKARWNSERLQK
;
A
#
# COMPACT_ATOMS: atom_id res chain seq x y z
N MET A 1 34.14 -0.19 3.29
CA MET A 1 34.30 -1.65 3.44
C MET A 1 34.72 -1.94 4.87
N SER A 2 33.83 -2.41 5.74
CA SER A 2 34.17 -2.75 7.13
C SER A 2 34.59 -4.22 7.21
N TYR A 3 35.87 -4.45 7.51
CA TYR A 3 36.53 -5.75 7.59
C TYR A 3 36.16 -6.58 8.84
N LEU A 4 35.15 -6.17 9.60
CA LEU A 4 34.95 -6.65 10.97
C LEU A 4 34.16 -7.96 11.10
N ASN A 5 33.38 -8.39 10.09
CA ASN A 5 32.48 -9.55 10.28
C ASN A 5 32.42 -10.57 9.13
N ASN A 6 33.25 -10.47 8.09
CA ASN A 6 33.20 -11.37 6.91
C ASN A 6 31.80 -11.47 6.24
N GLN A 7 30.87 -10.57 6.59
CA GLN A 7 29.54 -10.52 6.03
C GLN A 7 29.56 -9.71 4.73
N ARG A 8 29.08 -10.32 3.65
CA ARG A 8 28.94 -9.67 2.34
C ARG A 8 27.61 -8.93 2.18
N HIS A 9 26.76 -8.95 3.20
CA HIS A 9 25.44 -8.32 3.19
C HIS A 9 25.16 -7.68 4.55
N PHE A 10 24.75 -6.41 4.53
CA PHE A 10 24.32 -5.72 5.74
C PHE A 10 22.86 -6.07 6.01
N GLN A 11 22.59 -6.64 7.18
CA GLN A 11 21.22 -6.80 7.65
C GLN A 11 20.64 -5.42 7.97
N ARG A 12 19.33 -5.26 7.82
CA ARG A 12 18.64 -3.99 8.08
C ARG A 12 18.78 -3.51 9.53
N ALA A 13 18.93 -4.45 10.47
CA ALA A 13 19.25 -4.18 11.87
C ALA A 13 20.65 -3.60 12.10
N ALA A 14 21.53 -3.66 11.10
CA ALA A 14 22.86 -3.04 11.12
C ALA A 14 22.86 -1.61 10.56
N LEU A 15 21.69 -1.05 10.20
CA LEU A 15 21.59 0.34 9.82
C LEU A 15 21.91 1.24 11.02
N PRO A 16 22.69 2.32 10.83
CA PRO A 16 22.93 3.32 11.87
C PRO A 16 21.61 3.92 12.39
N PRO A 17 21.59 4.46 13.63
CA PRO A 17 20.41 5.12 14.17
C PRO A 17 20.00 6.33 13.32
N ARG A 18 18.71 6.68 13.39
CA ARG A 18 18.11 7.79 12.62
C ARG A 18 18.95 9.07 12.69
N SER A 19 19.38 9.47 13.89
CA SER A 19 20.19 10.67 14.12
C SER A 19 21.51 10.70 13.34
N GLN A 20 22.11 9.53 13.06
CA GLN A 20 23.35 9.45 12.30
C GLN A 20 23.08 9.42 10.78
N LEU A 21 21.97 8.84 10.35
CA LEU A 21 21.57 8.83 8.95
C LEU A 21 21.13 10.22 8.47
N GLU A 22 20.40 10.97 9.30
CA GLU A 22 19.92 12.33 8.99
C GLU A 22 21.06 13.33 8.73
N LEU A 23 22.27 13.07 9.23
CA LEU A 23 23.46 13.89 8.94
C LEU A 23 23.91 13.80 7.48
N HIS A 24 23.55 12.74 6.77
CA HIS A 24 24.09 12.42 5.44
C HIS A 24 23.02 12.28 4.37
N VAL A 25 21.84 11.82 4.74
CA VAL A 25 20.73 11.56 3.82
C VAL A 25 19.41 11.95 4.48
N ASN A 26 18.40 12.26 3.66
CA ASN A 26 17.04 12.32 4.16
C ASN A 26 16.63 10.92 4.63
N TYR A 27 16.47 10.74 5.94
CA TYR A 27 16.20 9.43 6.53
C TYR A 27 14.92 8.80 6.00
N GLU A 28 13.87 9.59 5.79
CA GLU A 28 12.58 9.10 5.30
C GLU A 28 12.70 8.61 3.87
N GLU A 29 13.34 9.39 2.99
CA GLU A 29 13.55 9.03 1.59
C GLU A 29 14.50 7.82 1.44
N PHE A 30 15.56 7.77 2.25
CA PHE A 30 16.49 6.66 2.30
C PHE A 30 15.80 5.37 2.77
N THR A 31 15.05 5.44 3.87
CA THR A 31 14.35 4.27 4.42
C THR A 31 13.32 3.75 3.43
N ARG A 32 12.59 4.64 2.78
CA ARG A 32 11.63 4.29 1.74
C ARG A 32 12.29 3.62 0.54
N SER A 33 13.41 4.14 0.06
CA SER A 33 14.18 3.56 -1.04
C SER A 33 14.86 2.24 -0.65
N SER A 34 15.17 2.05 0.63
CA SER A 34 15.73 0.79 1.14
C SER A 34 14.72 -0.37 1.14
N GLN A 35 13.40 -0.07 1.10
CA GLN A 35 12.33 -1.07 1.08
C GLN A 35 12.01 -1.59 -0.32
N GLY A 36 12.55 -0.99 -1.37
CA GLY A 36 12.29 -1.40 -2.75
C GLY A 36 12.33 -0.23 -3.72
N PHE A 37 11.58 -0.35 -4.82
CA PHE A 37 11.48 0.71 -5.81
C PHE A 37 10.27 1.59 -5.43
N PRO A 38 10.47 2.77 -4.81
CA PRO A 38 9.37 3.60 -4.40
C PRO A 38 8.58 4.07 -5.62
N LEU A 39 7.25 4.13 -5.49
CA LEU A 39 6.41 4.70 -6.54
C LEU A 39 6.73 6.19 -6.71
N PRO A 40 6.84 6.70 -7.96
CA PRO A 40 6.90 8.13 -8.20
C PRO A 40 5.74 8.84 -7.51
N LYS A 41 5.98 10.04 -6.95
CA LYS A 41 5.01 10.76 -6.12
C LYS A 41 3.63 10.88 -6.79
N ASP A 42 3.59 11.22 -8.06
CA ASP A 42 2.34 11.40 -8.82
C ASP A 42 1.58 10.07 -8.99
N ILE A 43 2.32 8.98 -9.21
CA ILE A 43 1.75 7.63 -9.31
C ILE A 43 1.27 7.14 -7.95
N ARG A 44 2.02 7.43 -6.88
CA ARG A 44 1.62 7.12 -5.50
C ARG A 44 0.29 7.78 -5.17
N GLU A 45 0.14 9.07 -5.48
CA GLU A 45 -1.11 9.81 -5.21
C GLU A 45 -2.27 9.23 -6.02
N LEU A 46 -2.06 8.98 -7.31
CA LEU A 46 -3.06 8.38 -8.18
C LEU A 46 -3.51 7.00 -7.68
N VAL A 47 -2.58 6.14 -7.28
CA VAL A 47 -2.89 4.81 -6.75
C VAL A 47 -3.63 4.91 -5.42
N ALA A 48 -3.22 5.83 -4.54
CA ALA A 48 -3.87 6.04 -3.25
C ALA A 48 -5.33 6.51 -3.42
N GLU A 49 -5.58 7.47 -4.31
CA GLU A 49 -6.93 7.92 -4.66
C GLU A 49 -7.78 6.77 -5.21
N ARG A 50 -7.20 5.95 -6.10
CA ARG A 50 -7.89 4.79 -6.67
C ARG A 50 -8.20 3.74 -5.61
N LEU A 51 -7.28 3.45 -4.68
CA LEU A 51 -7.53 2.56 -3.55
C LEU A 51 -8.70 3.05 -2.69
N HIS A 52 -8.75 4.35 -2.38
CA HIS A 52 -9.87 4.94 -1.66
C HIS A 52 -11.19 4.78 -2.43
N SER A 53 -11.18 5.01 -3.75
CA SER A 53 -12.38 4.83 -4.57
C SER A 53 -12.90 3.39 -4.55
N VAL A 54 -12.01 2.40 -4.58
CA VAL A 54 -12.35 0.97 -4.49
C VAL A 54 -12.90 0.64 -3.10
N TYR A 55 -12.28 1.16 -2.04
CA TYR A 55 -12.77 1.00 -0.68
C TYR A 55 -14.17 1.59 -0.49
N MET A 56 -14.43 2.80 -1.00
CA MET A 56 -15.76 3.43 -0.97
C MET A 56 -16.81 2.61 -1.71
N LYS A 57 -16.44 2.06 -2.87
CA LYS A 57 -17.34 1.17 -3.62
C LYS A 57 -17.66 -0.09 -2.81
N HIS A 58 -16.65 -0.76 -2.27
CA HIS A 58 -16.82 -1.96 -1.47
C HIS A 58 -17.72 -1.71 -0.24
N GLN A 59 -17.55 -0.57 0.44
CA GLN A 59 -18.39 -0.21 1.58
C GLN A 59 -19.86 -0.01 1.19
N ARG A 60 -20.12 0.65 0.05
CA ARG A 60 -21.49 0.81 -0.46
C ARG A 60 -22.11 -0.53 -0.85
N ASP A 61 -21.35 -1.37 -1.55
CA ASP A 61 -21.82 -2.67 -2.01
C ASP A 61 -22.13 -3.60 -0.82
N THR A 62 -21.27 -3.59 0.20
CA THR A 62 -21.47 -4.35 1.45
C THR A 62 -22.69 -3.85 2.22
N ALA A 63 -22.86 -2.54 2.34
CA ALA A 63 -24.01 -1.97 3.04
C ALA A 63 -25.33 -2.24 2.28
N ARG A 64 -25.33 -2.18 0.95
CA ARG A 64 -26.53 -2.53 0.15
C ARG A 64 -26.93 -4.00 0.26
N ALA A 65 -25.99 -4.89 0.53
CA ALA A 65 -26.29 -6.29 0.79
C ALA A 65 -27.01 -6.53 2.13
N GLN A 66 -27.07 -5.51 3.00
CA GLN A 66 -27.81 -5.57 4.26
C GLN A 66 -29.29 -5.17 4.04
N PRO A 67 -30.26 -5.97 4.55
CA PRO A 67 -31.69 -5.72 4.31
C PRO A 67 -32.18 -4.34 4.79
N GLU A 68 -31.54 -3.80 5.83
CA GLU A 68 -31.87 -2.50 6.44
C GLU A 68 -31.45 -1.29 5.59
N HIS A 69 -30.59 -1.49 4.61
CA HIS A 69 -29.99 -0.45 3.77
C HIS A 69 -30.30 -0.64 2.26
N GLU A 70 -30.93 -1.75 1.87
CA GLU A 70 -31.23 -2.10 0.47
C GLU A 70 -32.02 -1.01 -0.29
N PHE A 71 -33.00 -0.40 0.38
CA PHE A 71 -33.89 0.61 -0.20
C PHE A 71 -33.45 2.06 0.04
N LYS A 72 -32.32 2.29 0.73
CA LYS A 72 -31.87 3.65 1.04
C LYS A 72 -31.24 4.31 -0.18
N ALA A 73 -31.49 5.62 -0.33
CA ALA A 73 -30.86 6.40 -1.37
C ALA A 73 -29.31 6.40 -1.19
N PRO A 74 -28.53 6.44 -2.28
CA PRO A 74 -27.06 6.43 -2.21
C PRO A 74 -26.47 7.56 -1.35
N GLU A 75 -27.15 8.70 -1.32
CA GLU A 75 -26.75 9.90 -0.58
C GLU A 75 -26.90 9.70 0.93
N ASP A 76 -28.01 9.11 1.38
CA ASP A 76 -28.26 8.82 2.78
C ASP A 76 -27.33 7.73 3.29
N LEU A 77 -27.11 6.69 2.47
CA LEU A 77 -26.15 5.63 2.77
C LEU A 77 -24.72 6.19 2.89
N GLY A 78 -24.34 7.13 2.02
CA GLY A 78 -23.05 7.80 2.08
C GLY A 78 -22.84 8.59 3.37
N LYS A 79 -23.87 9.25 3.88
CA LYS A 79 -23.83 10.00 5.15
C LYS A 79 -23.71 9.07 6.36
N GLU A 80 -24.50 7.99 6.40
CA GLU A 80 -24.46 6.99 7.48
C GLU A 80 -23.09 6.31 7.57
N LEU A 81 -22.54 5.93 6.43
CA LEU A 81 -21.22 5.28 6.33
C LEU A 81 -20.04 6.26 6.42
N LYS A 82 -20.30 7.57 6.57
CA LYS A 82 -19.28 8.63 6.62
C LYS A 82 -18.29 8.55 5.45
N LEU A 83 -18.81 8.28 4.25
CA LEU A 83 -18.03 8.18 3.02
C LEU A 83 -17.67 9.60 2.56
N THR A 84 -16.42 9.97 2.74
CA THR A 84 -15.89 11.29 2.34
C THR A 84 -15.14 11.18 1.02
N ALA A 85 -15.29 12.18 0.15
CA ALA A 85 -14.53 12.27 -1.09
C ALA A 85 -13.02 12.40 -0.80
N TRP A 86 -12.17 12.05 -1.78
CA TRP A 86 -10.72 12.13 -1.62
C TRP A 86 -10.26 13.55 -1.26
N GLU A 87 -10.82 14.57 -1.94
CA GLU A 87 -10.50 16.00 -1.76
C GLU A 87 -10.89 16.56 -0.38
N ASP A 88 -11.84 15.93 0.30
CA ASP A 88 -12.31 16.33 1.63
C ASP A 88 -11.77 15.43 2.76
N LEU A 89 -10.98 14.42 2.41
CA LEU A 89 -10.44 13.46 3.35
C LEU A 89 -9.36 14.12 4.23
N LYS A 90 -9.41 13.85 5.54
CA LYS A 90 -8.33 14.26 6.47
C LYS A 90 -7.00 13.66 6.03
N GLU A 91 -5.91 14.41 6.19
CA GLU A 91 -4.58 14.00 5.74
C GLU A 91 -4.12 12.66 6.33
N GLU A 92 -4.44 12.37 7.59
CA GLU A 92 -4.13 11.07 8.22
C GLU A 92 -4.71 9.88 7.45
N LYS A 93 -5.93 10.02 6.92
CA LYS A 93 -6.59 8.96 6.14
C LYS A 93 -6.05 8.88 4.72
N ARG A 94 -5.63 10.02 4.14
CA ARG A 94 -4.92 10.03 2.85
C ARG A 94 -3.58 9.35 2.98
N GLU A 95 -2.81 9.66 4.02
CA GLU A 95 -1.52 9.04 4.25
C GLU A 95 -1.65 7.54 4.48
N SER A 96 -2.66 7.07 5.23
CA SER A 96 -2.96 5.64 5.33
C SER A 96 -3.22 4.98 3.96
N SER A 97 -3.93 5.65 3.06
CA SER A 97 -4.16 5.15 1.70
C SER A 97 -2.88 5.14 0.86
N ARG A 98 -2.00 6.12 1.07
CA ARG A 98 -0.69 6.22 0.41
C ARG A 98 0.30 5.18 0.93
N GLU A 99 0.31 4.92 2.23
CA GLU A 99 1.07 3.82 2.83
C GLU A 99 0.63 2.49 2.25
N HIS A 100 -0.69 2.27 2.09
CA HIS A 100 -1.19 1.08 1.41
C HIS A 100 -0.69 1.00 -0.05
N ALA A 101 -0.70 2.11 -0.80
CA ALA A 101 -0.16 2.16 -2.15
C ALA A 101 1.34 1.78 -2.20
N ASP A 102 2.13 2.21 -1.21
CA ASP A 102 3.56 1.88 -1.11
C ASP A 102 3.83 0.38 -0.86
N THR A 103 2.87 -0.36 -0.30
CA THR A 103 3.02 -1.82 -0.11
C THR A 103 2.81 -2.63 -1.41
N ILE A 104 2.08 -2.09 -2.39
CA ILE A 104 1.68 -2.82 -3.61
C ILE A 104 2.89 -3.38 -4.38
N PRO A 105 3.97 -2.61 -4.63
CA PRO A 105 5.15 -3.15 -5.31
C PRO A 105 5.80 -4.31 -4.56
N GLY A 106 5.73 -4.33 -3.23
CA GLY A 106 6.22 -5.44 -2.40
C GLY A 106 5.37 -6.69 -2.60
N LYS A 107 4.05 -6.55 -2.53
CA LYS A 107 3.09 -7.64 -2.73
C LYS A 107 3.22 -8.29 -4.11
N LEU A 108 3.35 -7.48 -5.16
CA LEU A 108 3.51 -8.00 -6.53
C LEU A 108 4.77 -8.85 -6.70
N ARG A 109 5.84 -8.60 -5.92
CA ARG A 109 7.04 -9.44 -5.96
C ARG A 109 6.81 -10.85 -5.42
N LEU A 110 5.77 -11.07 -4.61
CA LEU A 110 5.41 -12.40 -4.13
C LEU A 110 4.88 -13.30 -5.27
N THR A 111 4.41 -12.68 -6.36
CA THR A 111 3.88 -13.35 -7.56
C THR A 111 4.77 -13.14 -8.77
N ASP A 112 6.08 -12.89 -8.55
CA ASP A 112 7.08 -12.60 -9.58
C ASP A 112 6.69 -11.45 -10.54
N CYS A 113 5.80 -10.56 -10.09
CA CYS A 113 5.34 -9.40 -10.82
C CYS A 113 6.08 -8.14 -10.36
N PHE A 114 6.44 -7.27 -11.31
CA PHE A 114 7.22 -6.06 -11.04
C PHE A 114 6.54 -4.83 -11.62
N VAL A 115 6.48 -3.77 -10.81
CA VAL A 115 6.05 -2.44 -11.28
C VAL A 115 7.21 -1.77 -12.00
N SER A 116 6.94 -1.28 -13.22
CA SER A 116 7.90 -0.46 -13.96
C SER A 116 7.16 0.56 -14.82
N LEU A 117 7.81 1.69 -15.10
CA LEU A 117 7.37 2.59 -16.16
C LEU A 117 7.37 1.81 -17.49
N VAL A 118 6.39 2.07 -18.34
CA VAL A 118 6.25 1.40 -19.65
C VAL A 118 7.48 1.73 -20.51
N LYS A 119 8.51 0.89 -20.41
CA LYS A 119 9.78 1.00 -21.13
C LYS A 119 10.12 -0.37 -21.71
N GLY A 120 10.08 -0.48 -23.03
CA GLY A 120 10.35 -1.72 -23.77
C GLY A 120 9.17 -2.70 -23.74
N GLY A 121 9.14 -3.61 -24.74
CA GLY A 121 8.06 -4.55 -25.02
C GLY A 121 7.86 -5.69 -24.00
N ARG A 122 8.03 -5.42 -22.70
CA ARG A 122 7.71 -6.38 -21.66
C ARG A 122 6.19 -6.63 -21.66
N PRO A 123 5.75 -7.90 -21.55
CA PRO A 123 4.33 -8.20 -21.53
C PRO A 123 3.70 -7.59 -20.27
N LYS A 124 2.60 -6.86 -20.46
CA LYS A 124 1.79 -6.36 -19.34
C LYS A 124 1.04 -7.53 -18.74
N VAL A 125 1.05 -7.62 -17.41
CA VAL A 125 0.16 -8.52 -16.68
C VAL A 125 -1.28 -8.05 -16.93
N LYS A 126 -2.11 -8.92 -17.51
CA LYS A 126 -3.52 -8.62 -17.79
C LYS A 126 -4.44 -9.16 -16.70
N GLN A 127 -4.07 -10.30 -16.13
CA GLN A 127 -4.85 -11.05 -15.14
C GLN A 127 -3.87 -11.78 -14.23
N PHE A 128 -4.28 -11.97 -12.98
CA PHE A 128 -3.60 -12.84 -12.03
C PHE A 128 -4.27 -14.22 -12.04
N SER A 129 -3.49 -15.27 -11.83
CA SER A 129 -4.01 -16.61 -11.58
C SER A 129 -4.70 -16.67 -10.21
N LEU A 130 -5.53 -17.70 -9.98
CA LEU A 130 -6.17 -17.90 -8.69
C LEU A 130 -5.14 -18.10 -7.56
N ASP A 131 -4.06 -18.83 -7.83
CA ASP A 131 -2.99 -19.09 -6.87
C ASP A 131 -2.21 -17.81 -6.51
N GLU A 132 -1.99 -16.94 -7.49
CA GLU A 132 -1.39 -15.62 -7.27
C GLU A 132 -2.29 -14.73 -6.41
N VAL A 133 -3.60 -14.74 -6.67
CA VAL A 133 -4.58 -13.98 -5.88
C VAL A 133 -4.63 -14.50 -4.44
N GLU A 134 -4.62 -15.82 -4.24
CA GLU A 134 -4.61 -16.45 -2.91
C GLU A 134 -3.35 -16.04 -2.14
N THR A 135 -2.19 -16.06 -2.80
CA THR A 135 -0.90 -15.64 -2.21
C THR A 135 -0.95 -14.18 -1.75
N LEU A 136 -1.48 -13.28 -2.58
CA LEU A 136 -1.64 -11.86 -2.25
C LEU A 136 -2.65 -11.66 -1.11
N ALA A 137 -3.72 -12.45 -1.06
CA ALA A 137 -4.73 -12.39 -0.02
C ALA A 137 -4.19 -12.82 1.36
N ILE A 138 -3.34 -13.86 1.39
CA ILE A 138 -2.69 -14.33 2.62
C ILE A 138 -1.76 -13.25 3.19
N ASP A 139 -0.94 -12.62 2.34
CA ASP A 139 -0.05 -11.53 2.77
C ASP A 139 -0.84 -10.32 3.29
N GLU A 140 -1.90 -9.93 2.59
CA GLU A 140 -2.76 -8.83 3.03
C GLU A 140 -3.46 -9.13 4.36
N LYS A 141 -3.89 -10.38 4.56
CA LYS A 141 -4.44 -10.83 5.83
C LYS A 141 -3.40 -10.76 6.96
N ALA A 142 -2.14 -11.11 6.68
CA ALA A 142 -1.06 -11.01 7.64
C ALA A 142 -0.79 -9.55 8.04
N ARG A 143 -0.73 -8.62 7.07
CA ARG A 143 -0.64 -7.17 7.32
C ARG A 143 -1.82 -6.67 8.16
N TRP A 144 -3.04 -7.04 7.80
CA TRP A 144 -4.24 -6.59 8.51
C TRP A 144 -4.27 -7.08 9.97
N ASN A 145 -3.82 -8.31 10.21
CA ASN A 145 -3.70 -8.85 11.56
C ASN A 145 -2.62 -8.12 12.38
N SER A 146 -1.46 -7.81 11.79
CA SER A 146 -0.38 -7.12 12.51
C SER A 146 -0.79 -5.71 12.94
N GLU A 147 -1.51 -4.97 12.09
CA GLU A 147 -2.06 -3.64 12.43
C GLU A 147 -3.03 -3.66 13.62
N ARG A 148 -3.79 -4.75 13.77
CA ARG A 148 -4.77 -4.89 14.87
C ARG A 148 -4.14 -5.40 16.17
N LEU A 149 -3.10 -6.22 16.07
CA LEU A 149 -2.40 -6.80 17.22
C LEU A 149 -1.34 -5.87 17.83
N GLN A 150 -0.94 -4.81 17.12
CA GLN A 150 -0.01 -3.78 17.61
C GLN A 150 -0.70 -2.62 18.36
N LYS A 151 -2.01 -2.74 18.65
CA LYS A 151 -2.73 -1.86 19.59
C LYS A 151 -2.79 -2.48 20.96
#